data_AF-A0A7Y9TA76-F1
#
_entry.id   AF-A0A7Y9TA76-F1
#
_cell.length_a   1.000
_cell.length_b   1.000
_cell.length_c   1.000
_cell.angle_alpha   90.00
_cell.angle_beta   90.00
_cell.angle_gamma   90.00
#
_symmetry.space_group_name_H-M   'P 1'
#
loop_
_entity.id
_entity.type
_entity.pdbx_description
1 polymer ?
#
loop_
_entity_poly.entity_id
_entity_poly.type
_entity_poly.pdbx_seq_one_letter_code
_entity_poly.pdbx_strand_id
1 'polypeptide(L)' 'MDDAAAMQESLRRDVAEHPEEFVVFATEAGANQFMTEHRFSVEMETSGRIMSRGVVGYWQGKTIVVLPWEPLKNFQ' A
#
# COMPACT_ATOMS: atom_id res chain seq x y z
N MET A 1 4.08 -12.37 -17.41
CA MET A 1 2.88 -12.23 -16.54
C MET A 1 3.16 -12.66 -15.10
N ASP A 2 4.23 -13.42 -14.83
CA ASP A 2 4.62 -13.87 -13.48
C ASP A 2 5.17 -12.76 -12.56
N ASP A 3 5.68 -11.67 -13.14
CA ASP A 3 6.33 -10.61 -12.36
C ASP A 3 5.36 -9.84 -11.46
N ALA A 4 4.12 -9.62 -11.90
CA ALA A 4 3.14 -8.86 -11.11
C ALA A 4 2.71 -9.61 -9.85
N ALA A 5 2.46 -10.92 -9.97
CA ALA A 5 2.12 -11.77 -8.84
C ALA A 5 3.30 -11.91 -7.86
N ALA A 6 4.52 -12.09 -8.37
CA ALA A 6 5.73 -12.16 -7.55
C ALA A 6 6.00 -10.84 -6.81
N MET A 7 5.81 -9.70 -7.46
CA MET A 7 5.96 -8.37 -6.83
C MET A 7 4.91 -8.12 -5.75
N GLN A 8 3.67 -8.54 -5.97
CA GLN A 8 2.61 -8.42 -4.97
C GLN A 8 2.88 -9.31 -3.75
N GLU A 9 3.38 -10.52 -3.97
CA GLU A 9 3.77 -11.43 -2.89
C GLU A 9 4.97 -10.90 -2.09
N SER A 10 5.96 -10.29 -2.75
CA SER A 10 7.06 -9.59 -2.07
C SER A 10 6.53 -8.49 -1.16
N LEU A 11 5.64 -7.63 -1.67
CA LEU A 11 5.06 -6.54 -0.89
C LEU A 11 4.23 -7.05 0.30
N ARG A 12 3.52 -8.17 0.14
CA ARG A 12 2.80 -8.81 1.25
C ARG A 12 3.75 -9.27 2.35
N ARG A 13 4.91 -9.82 2.01
CA ARG A 13 5.93 -10.23 2.99
C ARG A 13 6.51 -9.04 3.72
N ASP A 14 6.90 -7.99 3.00
CA ASP A 14 7.45 -6.76 3.61
C ASP A 14 6.46 -6.16 4.64
N VAL A 15 5.17 -6.12 4.29
CA VAL A 15 4.09 -5.66 5.19
C VAL A 15 3.91 -6.58 6.40
N ALA A 16 4.06 -7.90 6.22
CA ALA A 16 3.92 -8.86 7.31
C ALA A 16 5.12 -8.83 8.27
N GLU A 17 6.32 -8.56 7.76
CA GLU A 17 7.57 -8.48 8.53
C GLU A 17 7.72 -7.14 9.26
N HIS A 18 7.20 -6.04 8.69
CA HIS A 18 7.36 -4.68 9.21
C HIS A 18 6.03 -3.89 9.26
N PRO A 19 4.97 -4.39 9.91
CA PRO A 19 3.62 -3.81 9.84
C PRO A 19 3.55 -2.35 10.32
N GLU A 20 4.44 -1.93 11.21
CA GLU A 20 4.52 -0.56 11.72
C GLU A 20 4.93 0.48 10.66
N GLU A 21 5.61 0.05 9.59
CA GLU A 21 6.12 0.92 8.53
C GLU A 21 5.08 1.21 7.43
N PHE A 22 3.91 0.55 7.47
CA PHE A 22 2.90 0.62 6.41
C PHE A 22 1.54 1.11 6.91
N VAL A 23 0.80 1.73 6.00
CA VAL A 23 -0.65 1.95 6.10
C VAL A 23 -1.30 1.18 4.96
N VAL A 24 -1.99 0.09 5.29
CA VAL A 24 -2.48 -0.88 4.30
C VAL A 24 -3.97 -0.70 4.07
N PHE A 25 -4.35 -0.56 2.80
CA PHE A 25 -5.74 -0.51 2.35
C PHE A 25 -6.07 -1.71 1.49
N ALA A 26 -7.28 -2.26 1.66
CA ALA A 26 -7.77 -3.34 0.81
C ALA A 26 -8.20 -2.85 -0.59
N THR A 27 -8.49 -1.56 -0.75
CA THR A 27 -8.96 -0.96 -2.00
C THR A 27 -8.31 0.39 -2.27
N GLU A 28 -8.15 0.73 -3.55
CA GLU A 28 -7.67 2.04 -3.98
C GLU A 28 -8.60 3.17 -3.53
N ALA A 29 -9.91 2.93 -3.53
CA ALA A 29 -10.90 3.91 -3.09
C ALA A 29 -10.68 4.34 -1.63
N GLY A 30 -10.43 3.37 -0.73
CA GLY A 30 -10.13 3.65 0.67
C GLY A 30 -8.82 4.41 0.84
N ALA A 31 -7.78 4.03 0.09
CA ALA A 31 -6.50 4.73 0.13
C ALA A 31 -6.61 6.17 -0.39
N ASN A 32 -7.36 6.39 -1.49
CA ASN A 32 -7.61 7.71 -2.06
C ASN A 32 -8.41 8.62 -1.12
N GLN A 33 -9.40 8.07 -0.41
CA GLN A 33 -10.13 8.81 0.61
C GLN A 33 -9.18 9.26 1.73
N PHE A 34 -8.37 8.35 2.27
CA PHE A 34 -7.37 8.67 3.29
C PHE A 34 -6.39 9.75 2.83
N MET A 35 -5.86 9.63 1.61
CA MET A 35 -4.96 10.65 1.05
C MET A 35 -5.64 12.01 0.89
N THR A 36 -6.94 12.04 0.58
CA THR A 36 -7.70 13.30 0.47
C THR A 36 -7.90 13.95 1.85
N GLU A 37 -8.20 13.16 2.87
CA GLU A 37 -8.36 13.63 4.26
C GLU A 37 -7.04 14.16 4.83
N HIS A 38 -5.90 13.61 4.41
CA HIS A 38 -4.55 13.98 4.87
C HIS A 38 -3.70 14.69 3.81
N ARG A 39 -4.35 15.30 2.81
CA ARG A 39 -3.75 15.77 1.56
C ARG A 39 -2.46 16.55 1.73
N PHE A 40 -2.44 17.56 2.60
CA PHE A 40 -1.28 18.45 2.74
C PHE A 40 -0.01 17.71 3.20
N SER A 41 -0.15 16.83 4.20
CA SER A 41 0.97 16.03 4.71
C SER A 41 1.39 14.95 3.71
N VAL A 42 0.42 14.29 3.08
CA VAL A 42 0.69 13.23 2.09
C VAL A 42 1.41 13.81 0.88
N GLU A 43 0.91 14.90 0.29
CA GLU A 43 1.51 15.53 -0.90
C GLU A 43 2.95 16.00 -0.60
N MET A 44 3.22 16.56 0.58
CA MET A 44 4.54 17.02 0.98
C MET A 44 5.56 15.88 1.10
N GLU A 45 5.20 14.79 1.79
CA GLU A 45 6.09 13.63 1.95
C GLU A 45 6.23 12.84 0.65
N THR A 46 5.16 12.76 -0.14
CA THR A 46 5.09 12.07 -1.44
C THR A 46 5.96 12.74 -2.50
N SER A 47 5.91 14.08 -2.60
CA SER A 47 6.62 14.83 -3.64
C SER A 47 8.14 14.66 -3.58
N GLY A 48 8.67 14.26 -2.43
CA GLY A 48 10.09 13.99 -2.21
C GLY A 48 10.50 12.51 -2.34
N ARG A 49 9.56 11.60 -2.66
CA ARG A 49 9.81 10.15 -2.64
C ARG A 49 9.39 9.48 -3.96
N ILE A 50 10.11 8.42 -4.32
CA ILE A 50 9.82 7.63 -5.52
C ILE A 50 8.59 6.77 -5.24
N MET A 51 7.52 6.98 -6.01
CA MET A 51 6.37 6.09 -6.01
C MET A 51 6.67 4.81 -6.79
N SER A 52 6.42 3.66 -6.18
CA SER A 52 6.63 2.35 -6.81
C SER A 52 5.57 1.35 -6.34
N ARG A 53 5.27 0.33 -7.17
CA ARG A 53 4.66 -0.95 -6.74
C ARG A 53 3.56 -0.87 -5.67
N GLY A 54 2.32 -0.56 -6.03
CA GLY A 54 1.19 -0.59 -5.08
C GLY A 54 1.29 0.43 -3.93
N VAL A 55 2.37 1.23 -3.88
CA VAL A 55 2.49 2.42 -3.04
C VAL A 55 1.73 3.56 -3.72
N VAL A 56 0.84 4.18 -2.95
CA VAL A 56 0.03 5.31 -3.41
C VAL A 56 0.43 6.63 -2.75
N GLY A 57 1.20 6.57 -1.66
CA GLY A 57 1.57 7.75 -0.89
C GLY A 57 2.54 7.45 0.25
N TYR A 58 3.01 8.51 0.90
CA TYR A 58 3.70 8.43 2.18
C TYR A 58 3.01 9.34 3.19
N TRP A 59 2.97 8.91 4.46
CA TRP A 59 2.36 9.69 5.53
C TRP A 59 2.99 9.37 6.87
N GLN A 60 3.45 10.41 7.58
CA GLN A 60 4.12 10.29 8.88
C GLN A 60 5.28 9.30 8.86
N GLY A 61 6.05 9.28 7.76
CA GLY A 61 7.17 8.36 7.57
C GLY A 61 6.77 6.93 7.18
N LYS A 62 5.47 6.61 7.09
CA LYS A 62 4.95 5.31 6.67
C LYS A 62 4.63 5.26 5.18
N THR A 63 4.65 4.07 4.62
CA THR A 63 4.31 3.80 3.22
C THR A 63 2.83 3.42 3.10
N ILE A 64 2.06 4.15 2.30
CA ILE A 64 0.65 3.86 2.04
C ILE A 64 0.55 2.88 0.88
N VAL A 65 -0.04 1.71 1.10
CA VAL A 65 -0.12 0.64 0.09
C VAL A 65 -1.54 0.10 -0.08
N VAL A 66 -1.85 -0.34 -1.30
CA VAL A 66 -3.08 -1.08 -1.60
C VAL A 66 -2.75 -2.56 -1.77
N LEU A 67 -3.18 -3.38 -0.82
CA LEU A 67 -3.06 -4.83 -0.85
C LEU A 67 -4.45 -5.46 -0.69
N PRO A 68 -5.08 -5.89 -1.79
CA PRO A 68 -6.28 -6.70 -1.69
C PRO A 68 -5.91 -8.04 -1.03
N TRP A 69 -6.35 -8.22 0.21
CA TRP A 69 -6.50 -9.56 0.77
C TRP A 69 -7.64 -10.21 -0.01
N GLU A 70 -7.30 -11.03 -0.99
CA GLU A 70 -8.25 -12.07 -1.35
C GLU A 70 -8.48 -12.89 -0.08
N PRO A 71 -9.73 -13.07 0.40
CA PRO A 71 -9.97 -14.18 1.29
C PRO A 71 -9.50 -15.41 0.52
N LEU A 72 -8.59 -16.19 1.10
CA LEU A 72 -8.24 -17.51 0.59
C LEU A 72 -9.56 -18.16 0.18
N LYS A 73 -9.82 -18.30 -1.12
CA LYS A 73 -11.01 -18.99 -1.59
C LYS A 73 -10.91 -20.35 -0.93
N ASN A 74 -11.80 -20.62 0.02
CA ASN A 74 -11.99 -21.94 0.58
C ASN A 74 -12.14 -22.86 -0.63
N PHE A 75 -11.14 -23.71 -0.87
CA PHE A 75 -11.29 -24.86 -1.73
C PHE A 75 -12.33 -25.74 -1.02
N GLN A 76 -13.61 -25.55 -1.38
CA GLN A 76 -14.66 -26.53 -1.14
C GLN A 76 -14.55 -27.65 -2.17
#